data_AF-A0A7V0QKL4-F1
#
_entry.id   AF-A0A7V0QKL4-F1
#
_cell.length_a   1.000
_cell.length_b   1.000
_cell.length_c   1.000
_cell.angle_alpha   90.00
_cell.angle_beta   90.00
_cell.angle_gamma   90.00
#
_symmetry.space_group_name_H-M   'P 1'
#
loop_
_entity.id
_entity.type
_entity.pdbx_description
1 polymer ?
#
loop_
_entity_poly.entity_id
_entity_poly.type
_entity_poly.pdbx_seq_one_letter_code
_entity_poly.pdbx_strand_id
1 'polypeptide(L)'
;MGAFERIKDKLAFWRSRKDPSSFAILFDRFQSVLKRNNEILEIIADMGDKLGGDYVFDRQYIIDVVNRLNDQVYKIIYDLNMLTSQKYVDLYHAYERIHAQIQAELEGKIGYGDERLVVYYDDITQDDIVAVGNKNANLGEIRNVLKLNTPDGFVITTKAFYDFLIENQIDKLLENAQDDIKADREALQSLSREVTSKILNGEVPVSVAREVRSCVARLRTKYKKDDLLFAVRSSAIEEDTEHSFAGQYESFLNIPGSELLEYYKKVIASTYSLRAWEYRLQKGFLEHEISMAVGCQLMVEPKCSGVLYTMDPISIEKDLMVISATWGLGAPVVSGEAATDRYHVSRDAPYTVKHMSVVHKAEMLVAKEDGGTTVVEVPEERQHKPCLTSEEINHLAHVALLLERYYRRPQDIEWAIDEVGGLIILQTRPLKVQLEYAGEFCILPDITKGHRILFEGKGDVVQRGIACGTVFVIENDDDIDKAPFGSIIVARHTSPKLTKAIRKALAILTDVGSPTGHMATVTREFRVPTVVNTGVATRLLKTGDDITVDATQNIVYAGKLKELCLYELTQEDVFEESYEYRLLRRILRKVAPLNVVDPHDENFRPEGCLTYHD
;
A
#
# COMPACT_ATOMS: atom_id res chain seq x y z
N MET A 1 -9.14 -73.20 43.88
CA MET A 1 -8.79 -72.28 42.78
C MET A 1 -9.89 -72.31 41.70
N GLY A 2 -11.10 -71.82 42.01
CA GLY A 2 -12.24 -71.91 41.07
C GLY A 2 -13.25 -70.76 41.12
N ALA A 3 -13.04 -69.78 42.00
CA ALA A 3 -13.92 -68.60 42.13
C ALA A 3 -13.30 -67.32 41.55
N PHE A 4 -11.97 -67.27 41.37
CA PHE A 4 -11.25 -66.09 40.87
C PHE A 4 -11.13 -66.03 39.34
N GLU A 5 -11.28 -67.14 38.62
CA GLU A 5 -11.26 -67.14 37.14
C GLU A 5 -12.60 -66.70 36.52
N ARG A 6 -13.74 -67.02 37.14
CA ARG A 6 -15.06 -66.61 36.63
C ARG A 6 -15.37 -65.11 36.79
N ILE A 7 -14.58 -64.38 37.58
CA ILE A 7 -14.70 -62.92 37.73
C ILE A 7 -13.83 -62.20 36.68
N LYS A 8 -12.71 -62.79 36.25
CA LYS A 8 -11.88 -62.26 35.15
C LYS A 8 -12.60 -62.30 33.80
N ASP A 9 -13.35 -63.36 33.52
CA ASP A 9 -14.09 -63.47 32.24
C ASP A 9 -15.33 -62.58 32.17
N LYS A 10 -15.93 -62.21 33.31
CA LYS A 10 -17.02 -61.22 33.34
C LYS A 10 -16.54 -59.77 33.33
N LEU A 11 -15.32 -59.50 33.79
CA LEU A 11 -14.69 -58.16 33.72
C LEU A 11 -13.99 -57.89 32.39
N ALA A 12 -13.68 -58.92 31.60
CA ALA A 12 -13.15 -58.76 30.24
C ALA A 12 -14.20 -58.27 29.21
N PHE A 13 -15.50 -58.38 29.53
CA PHE A 13 -16.60 -57.87 28.68
C PHE A 13 -16.86 -56.36 28.87
N TRP A 14 -16.18 -55.74 29.85
CA TRP A 14 -16.26 -54.30 30.15
C TRP A 14 -14.95 -53.56 29.85
N ARG A 15 -14.11 -54.10 28.95
CA ARG A 15 -13.16 -53.27 28.22
C ARG A 15 -13.96 -52.45 27.21
N SER A 16 -14.36 -51.26 27.67
CA SER A 16 -14.43 -50.02 26.89
C SER A 16 -14.56 -50.31 25.39
N ARG A 17 -15.81 -50.40 24.93
CA ARG A 17 -16.13 -49.95 23.57
C ARG A 17 -15.45 -48.59 23.45
N LYS A 18 -14.34 -48.51 22.71
CA LYS A 18 -13.90 -47.27 22.10
C LYS A 18 -15.15 -46.76 21.39
N ASP A 19 -15.75 -45.74 21.94
CA ASP A 19 -16.95 -45.14 21.39
C ASP A 19 -16.62 -44.79 19.93
N PRO A 20 -17.28 -45.39 18.93
CA PRO A 20 -17.13 -44.97 17.56
C PRO A 20 -17.89 -43.65 17.44
N SER A 21 -17.32 -42.55 17.94
CA SER A 21 -17.44 -41.27 17.25
C SER A 21 -16.85 -41.51 15.85
N SER A 22 -17.75 -41.99 15.00
CA SER A 22 -17.42 -42.92 13.93
C SER A 22 -16.45 -42.28 12.95
N PHE A 23 -15.60 -43.08 12.30
CA PHE A 23 -14.81 -42.58 11.18
C PHE A 23 -15.68 -41.79 10.18
N ALA A 24 -16.96 -42.15 10.02
CA ALA A 24 -17.90 -41.38 9.21
C ALA A 24 -18.20 -39.97 9.78
N ILE A 25 -18.31 -39.80 11.09
CA ILE A 25 -18.45 -38.47 11.73
C ILE A 25 -17.17 -37.65 11.54
N LEU A 26 -15.99 -38.24 11.76
CA LEU A 26 -14.71 -37.55 11.54
C LEU A 26 -14.51 -37.22 10.05
N PHE A 27 -14.88 -38.12 9.15
CA PHE A 27 -14.79 -37.88 7.71
C PHE A 27 -15.78 -36.80 7.25
N ASP A 28 -17.02 -36.81 7.74
CA ASP A 28 -18.02 -35.77 7.49
C ASP A 28 -17.54 -34.41 8.00
N ARG A 29 -16.94 -34.35 9.19
CA ARG A 29 -16.32 -33.13 9.73
C ARG A 29 -15.14 -32.66 8.89
N PHE A 30 -14.29 -33.57 8.40
CA PHE A 30 -13.20 -33.23 7.49
C PHE A 30 -13.72 -32.66 6.16
N GLN A 31 -14.74 -33.27 5.57
CA GLN A 31 -15.40 -32.75 4.37
C GLN A 31 -16.06 -31.39 4.62
N SER A 32 -16.66 -31.19 5.81
CA SER A 32 -17.20 -29.91 6.26
C SER A 32 -16.10 -28.85 6.31
N VAL A 33 -14.93 -29.14 6.89
CA VAL A 33 -13.79 -28.21 6.91
C VAL A 33 -13.39 -27.78 5.49
N LEU A 34 -13.22 -28.73 4.57
CA LEU A 34 -12.85 -28.40 3.18
C LEU A 34 -13.92 -27.56 2.48
N LYS A 35 -15.19 -27.90 2.66
CA LYS A 35 -16.32 -27.16 2.09
C LYS A 35 -16.36 -25.72 2.62
N ARG A 36 -16.25 -25.55 3.94
CA ARG A 36 -16.24 -24.23 4.60
C ARG A 36 -15.05 -23.39 4.15
N ASN A 37 -13.87 -23.98 4.04
CA ASN A 37 -12.68 -23.30 3.55
C ASN A 37 -12.93 -22.72 2.14
N ASN A 38 -13.52 -23.51 1.24
CA ASN A 38 -13.85 -23.02 -0.10
C ASN A 38 -14.93 -21.92 -0.07
N GLU A 39 -15.97 -22.07 0.74
CA GLU A 39 -17.01 -21.03 0.91
C GLU A 39 -16.42 -19.72 1.46
N ILE A 40 -15.49 -19.79 2.41
CA ILE A 40 -14.75 -18.63 2.92
C ILE A 40 -13.97 -17.96 1.80
N LEU A 41 -13.18 -18.72 1.02
CA LEU A 41 -12.40 -18.19 -0.09
C LEU A 41 -13.27 -17.57 -1.19
N GLU A 42 -14.44 -18.14 -1.47
CA GLU A 42 -15.43 -17.57 -2.40
C GLU A 42 -15.99 -16.24 -1.89
N ILE A 43 -16.29 -16.13 -0.59
CA ILE A 43 -16.75 -14.88 0.01
C ILE A 43 -15.66 -13.80 -0.08
N ILE A 44 -14.42 -14.15 0.26
CA ILE A 44 -13.28 -13.22 0.17
C ILE A 44 -13.07 -12.76 -1.27
N ALA A 45 -13.19 -13.68 -2.24
CA ALA A 45 -13.10 -13.34 -3.66
C ALA A 45 -14.22 -12.39 -4.10
N ASP A 46 -15.48 -12.64 -3.73
CA ASP A 46 -16.61 -11.74 -4.04
C ASP A 46 -16.40 -10.33 -3.47
N MET A 47 -15.96 -10.23 -2.20
CA MET A 47 -15.63 -8.94 -1.60
C MET A 47 -14.53 -8.20 -2.38
N GLY A 48 -13.48 -8.92 -2.79
CA GLY A 48 -12.39 -8.38 -3.60
C GLY A 48 -12.88 -7.88 -4.96
N ASP A 49 -13.74 -8.65 -5.63
CA ASP A 49 -14.33 -8.29 -6.92
C ASP A 49 -15.24 -7.05 -6.81
N LYS A 50 -16.00 -6.89 -5.71
CA LYS A 50 -16.79 -5.67 -5.44
C LYS A 50 -15.91 -4.44 -5.25
N LEU A 51 -14.76 -4.60 -4.58
CA LEU A 51 -13.77 -3.53 -4.45
C LEU A 51 -13.07 -3.18 -5.77
N GLY A 52 -13.22 -4.01 -6.80
CA GLY A 52 -12.70 -3.78 -8.15
C GLY A 52 -13.46 -2.72 -8.97
N GLY A 53 -14.51 -2.09 -8.42
CA GLY A 53 -15.18 -0.92 -9.03
C GLY A 53 -16.33 -1.22 -9.99
N ASP A 54 -16.53 -2.47 -10.41
CA ASP A 54 -17.59 -2.85 -11.36
C ASP A 54 -19.00 -2.93 -10.74
N TYR A 55 -19.12 -2.78 -9.42
CA TYR A 55 -20.37 -3.01 -8.70
C TYR A 55 -20.65 -1.93 -7.66
N VAL A 56 -21.87 -1.41 -7.69
CA VAL A 56 -22.40 -0.59 -6.59
C VAL A 56 -22.83 -1.52 -5.46
N PHE A 57 -22.36 -1.25 -4.24
CA PHE A 57 -22.77 -1.94 -3.03
C PHE A 57 -23.02 -0.92 -1.92
N ASP A 58 -23.85 -1.31 -0.95
CA ASP A 58 -24.19 -0.49 0.20
C ASP A 58 -23.59 -1.07 1.49
N ARG A 59 -23.79 -0.36 2.60
CA ARG A 59 -23.35 -0.82 3.92
C ARG A 59 -24.01 -2.14 4.35
N GLN A 60 -25.24 -2.41 3.89
CA GLN A 60 -25.96 -3.64 4.27
C GLN A 60 -25.28 -4.87 3.65
N TYR A 61 -24.86 -4.79 2.39
CA TYR A 61 -24.04 -5.83 1.76
C TYR A 61 -22.80 -6.17 2.61
N ILE A 62 -22.05 -5.15 3.04
CA ILE A 62 -20.82 -5.34 3.84
C ILE A 62 -21.13 -6.09 5.13
N ILE A 63 -22.19 -5.67 5.85
CA ILE A 63 -22.62 -6.31 7.10
C ILE A 63 -23.02 -7.77 6.86
N ASP A 64 -23.81 -8.04 5.83
CA ASP A 64 -24.30 -9.38 5.53
C ASP A 64 -23.14 -10.33 5.17
N VAL A 65 -22.19 -9.84 4.38
CA VAL A 65 -21.02 -10.63 3.99
C VAL A 65 -20.10 -10.91 5.17
N VAL A 66 -19.81 -9.90 6.01
CA VAL A 66 -19.03 -10.09 7.24
C VAL A 66 -19.70 -11.10 8.17
N ASN A 67 -21.02 -11.01 8.36
CA ASN A 67 -21.75 -11.95 9.21
C ASN A 67 -21.68 -13.39 8.70
N ARG A 68 -21.82 -13.59 7.39
CA ARG A 68 -21.64 -14.91 6.76
C ARG A 68 -20.22 -15.43 6.96
N LEU A 69 -19.22 -14.57 6.80
CA LEU A 69 -17.82 -14.93 6.95
C LEU A 69 -17.50 -15.33 8.40
N ASN A 70 -17.94 -14.51 9.39
CA ASN A 70 -17.79 -14.80 10.83
C ASN A 70 -18.36 -16.19 11.17
N ASP A 71 -19.56 -16.48 10.71
CA ASP A 71 -20.24 -17.76 10.96
C ASP A 71 -19.47 -18.95 10.36
N GLN A 72 -18.90 -18.79 9.16
CA GLN A 72 -18.12 -19.86 8.52
C GLN A 72 -16.78 -20.10 9.22
N VAL A 73 -16.07 -19.02 9.60
CA VAL A 73 -14.79 -19.11 10.33
C VAL A 73 -15.01 -19.72 11.72
N TYR A 74 -16.05 -19.32 12.43
CA TYR A 74 -16.38 -19.94 13.72
C TYR A 74 -16.63 -21.45 13.56
N LYS A 75 -17.40 -21.84 12.53
CA LYS A 75 -17.73 -23.25 12.28
C LYS A 75 -16.53 -24.07 11.81
N ILE A 76 -15.59 -23.50 11.04
CA ILE A 76 -14.38 -24.23 10.64
C ILE A 76 -13.48 -24.51 11.85
N ILE A 77 -13.33 -23.54 12.77
CA ILE A 77 -12.58 -23.70 14.03
C ILE A 77 -13.24 -24.77 14.91
N TYR A 78 -14.58 -24.78 14.97
CA TYR A 78 -15.34 -25.80 15.68
C TYR A 78 -15.10 -27.20 15.10
N ASP A 79 -15.26 -27.37 13.79
CA ASP A 79 -15.05 -28.66 13.12
C ASP A 79 -13.59 -29.14 13.27
N LEU A 80 -12.60 -28.25 13.17
CA LEU A 80 -11.18 -28.55 13.41
C LEU A 80 -10.91 -29.03 14.84
N ASN A 81 -11.48 -28.37 15.86
CA ASN A 81 -11.34 -28.79 17.25
C ASN A 81 -12.01 -30.14 17.52
N MET A 82 -13.15 -30.41 16.89
CA MET A 82 -13.81 -31.71 16.96
C MET A 82 -12.98 -32.84 16.33
N LEU A 83 -12.29 -32.56 15.21
CA LEU A 83 -11.38 -33.51 14.55
C LEU A 83 -10.13 -33.81 15.38
N THR A 84 -9.66 -32.84 16.15
CA THR A 84 -8.33 -32.86 16.78
C THR A 84 -8.37 -33.08 18.28
N SER A 85 -9.54 -33.44 18.83
CA SER A 85 -9.76 -33.60 20.28
C SER A 85 -9.42 -32.33 21.07
N GLN A 86 -9.87 -31.18 20.57
CA GLN A 86 -9.68 -29.85 21.17
C GLN A 86 -8.20 -29.41 21.27
N LYS A 87 -7.38 -29.75 20.29
CA LYS A 87 -5.97 -29.33 20.26
C LYS A 87 -5.78 -27.84 19.94
N TYR A 88 -6.75 -27.22 19.26
CA TYR A 88 -6.62 -25.88 18.69
C TYR A 88 -7.66 -24.92 19.26
N VAL A 89 -7.91 -24.99 20.57
CA VAL A 89 -8.89 -24.12 21.25
C VAL A 89 -8.46 -22.66 21.19
N ASP A 90 -7.15 -22.39 21.16
CA ASP A 90 -6.60 -21.04 21.06
C ASP A 90 -6.96 -20.32 19.76
N LEU A 91 -7.40 -21.04 18.71
CA LEU A 91 -7.97 -20.42 17.50
C LEU A 91 -9.24 -19.62 17.80
N TYR A 92 -10.01 -19.97 18.84
CA TYR A 92 -11.12 -19.14 19.27
C TYR A 92 -10.66 -17.78 19.82
N HIS A 93 -9.50 -17.72 20.49
CA HIS A 93 -8.93 -16.45 20.95
C HIS A 93 -8.51 -15.58 19.77
N ALA A 94 -7.87 -16.18 18.75
CA ALA A 94 -7.54 -15.48 17.51
C ALA A 94 -8.80 -14.96 16.80
N TYR A 95 -9.82 -15.82 16.64
CA TYR A 95 -11.12 -15.46 16.06
C TYR A 95 -11.78 -14.30 16.79
N GLU A 96 -11.91 -14.36 18.12
CA GLU A 96 -12.56 -13.30 18.91
C GLU A 96 -11.81 -11.96 18.78
N ARG A 97 -10.48 -11.99 18.77
CA ARG A 97 -9.65 -10.79 18.57
C ARG A 97 -9.91 -10.16 17.20
N ILE A 98 -9.87 -10.94 16.13
CA ILE A 98 -10.08 -10.45 14.76
C ILE A 98 -11.53 -10.01 14.56
N HIS A 99 -12.49 -10.78 15.09
CA HIS A 99 -13.90 -10.44 15.07
C HIS A 99 -14.18 -9.10 15.74
N ALA A 100 -13.62 -8.85 16.93
CA ALA A 100 -13.75 -7.59 17.62
C ALA A 100 -13.19 -6.41 16.81
N GLN A 101 -12.07 -6.59 16.11
CA GLN A 101 -11.51 -5.57 15.21
C GLN A 101 -12.45 -5.27 14.03
N ILE A 102 -12.98 -6.30 13.38
CA ILE A 102 -13.92 -6.14 12.25
C ILE A 102 -15.23 -5.47 12.70
N GLN A 103 -15.75 -5.84 13.89
CA GLN A 103 -16.94 -5.20 14.43
C GLN A 103 -16.69 -3.73 14.80
N ALA A 104 -15.51 -3.40 15.35
CA ALA A 104 -15.14 -2.01 15.62
C ALA A 104 -15.16 -1.15 14.34
N GLU A 105 -14.62 -1.66 13.23
CA GLU A 105 -14.68 -1.01 11.91
C GLU A 105 -16.12 -0.79 11.43
N LEU A 106 -16.98 -1.82 11.55
CA LEU A 106 -18.41 -1.71 11.16
C LEU A 106 -19.18 -0.70 12.01
N GLU A 107 -18.85 -0.60 13.29
CA GLU A 107 -19.43 0.34 14.25
C GLU A 107 -18.86 1.76 14.13
N GLY A 108 -17.83 1.98 13.30
CA GLY A 108 -17.12 3.25 13.22
C GLY A 108 -16.35 3.59 14.49
N LYS A 109 -16.01 2.59 15.30
CA LYS A 109 -15.15 2.74 16.46
C LYS A 109 -13.69 2.67 15.99
N ILE A 110 -12.88 3.61 16.47
CA ILE A 110 -11.44 3.64 16.20
C ILE A 110 -10.80 2.38 16.79
N GLY A 111 -10.55 1.39 15.94
CA GLY A 111 -9.92 0.14 16.31
C GLY A 111 -8.41 0.33 16.40
N TYR A 112 -7.87 0.40 17.63
CA TYR A 112 -6.42 0.41 17.86
C TYR A 112 -5.84 -0.97 17.51
N GLY A 113 -5.33 -1.10 16.28
CA GLY A 113 -4.61 -2.31 15.86
C GLY A 113 -3.14 -2.30 16.27
N ASP A 114 -2.54 -1.10 16.39
CA ASP A 114 -1.12 -0.89 16.62
C ASP A 114 -0.88 0.06 17.80
N GLU A 115 -0.20 -0.44 18.82
CA GLU A 115 0.13 0.28 20.05
C GLU A 115 1.47 1.02 19.98
N ARG A 116 2.22 0.87 18.88
CA ARG A 116 3.51 1.56 18.70
C ARG A 116 3.25 3.06 18.56
N LEU A 117 3.94 3.86 19.37
CA LEU A 117 3.87 5.33 19.32
C LEU A 117 4.80 5.93 18.26
N VAL A 118 5.90 5.22 17.97
CA VAL A 118 6.90 5.61 16.98
C VAL A 118 7.39 4.37 16.24
N VAL A 119 7.61 4.48 14.93
CA VAL A 119 8.15 3.42 14.07
C VAL A 119 9.31 3.96 13.23
N TYR A 120 10.44 3.26 13.15
CA TYR A 120 11.56 3.66 12.29
C TYR A 120 11.28 3.30 10.84
N TYR A 121 11.79 4.07 9.87
CA TYR A 121 11.63 3.71 8.45
C TYR A 121 12.18 2.33 8.11
N ASP A 122 13.22 1.87 8.80
CA ASP A 122 13.80 0.52 8.63
C ASP A 122 12.81 -0.60 9.01
N ASP A 123 11.82 -0.31 9.85
CA ASP A 123 10.87 -1.28 10.40
C ASP A 123 9.47 -1.19 9.76
N ILE A 124 9.24 -0.23 8.85
CA ILE A 124 7.94 -0.03 8.19
C ILE A 124 7.67 -1.10 7.14
N THR A 125 6.48 -1.68 7.17
CA THR A 125 5.94 -2.55 6.12
C THR A 125 4.67 -1.96 5.48
N GLN A 126 4.20 -2.57 4.39
CA GLN A 126 2.91 -2.22 3.78
C GLN A 126 1.72 -2.36 4.74
N ASP A 127 1.81 -3.22 5.75
CA ASP A 127 0.73 -3.43 6.72
C ASP A 127 0.60 -2.25 7.70
N ASP A 128 1.65 -1.44 7.81
CA ASP A 128 1.72 -0.29 8.71
C ASP A 128 1.00 0.95 8.16
N ILE A 129 0.41 0.92 6.96
CA ILE A 129 -0.28 2.07 6.34
C ILE A 129 -1.23 2.79 7.31
N VAL A 130 -1.97 2.04 8.14
CA VAL A 130 -2.91 2.61 9.12
C VAL A 130 -2.17 3.31 10.28
N ALA A 131 -1.00 2.82 10.65
CA ALA A 131 -0.19 3.38 11.73
C ALA A 131 0.66 4.57 11.28
N VAL A 132 1.19 4.55 10.06
CA VAL A 132 2.17 5.54 9.57
C VAL A 132 1.66 6.45 8.44
N GLY A 133 0.45 6.22 7.93
CA GLY A 133 -0.12 6.91 6.78
C GLY A 133 0.52 6.48 5.44
N ASN A 134 -0.09 6.86 4.32
CA ASN A 134 0.31 6.35 3.01
C ASN A 134 1.72 6.78 2.59
N LYS A 135 2.07 8.06 2.78
CA LYS A 135 3.36 8.59 2.33
C LYS A 135 4.54 7.90 3.00
N ASN A 136 4.46 7.76 4.32
CA ASN A 136 5.51 7.10 5.08
C ASN A 136 5.56 5.58 4.79
N ALA A 137 4.40 4.94 4.63
CA ALA A 137 4.35 3.53 4.24
C ALA A 137 5.00 3.30 2.87
N ASN A 138 4.72 4.17 1.89
CA ASN A 138 5.35 4.12 0.58
C ASN A 138 6.87 4.26 0.66
N LEU A 139 7.37 5.20 1.47
CA LEU A 139 8.82 5.36 1.68
C LEU A 139 9.45 4.16 2.39
N GLY A 140 8.76 3.58 3.37
CA GLY A 140 9.17 2.32 4.01
C GLY A 140 9.28 1.19 2.99
N GLU A 141 8.30 1.06 2.10
CA GLU A 141 8.28 0.02 1.06
C GLU A 141 9.44 0.20 0.04
N ILE A 142 9.65 1.43 -0.45
CA ILE A 142 10.76 1.78 -1.34
C ILE A 142 12.11 1.42 -0.70
N ARG A 143 12.27 1.70 0.58
CA ARG A 143 13.50 1.44 1.32
C ARG A 143 13.69 -0.05 1.62
N ASN A 144 12.67 -0.70 2.15
CA ASN A 144 12.80 -2.03 2.74
C ASN A 144 12.61 -3.15 1.71
N VAL A 145 11.82 -2.92 0.67
CA VAL A 145 11.59 -3.89 -0.41
C VAL A 145 12.46 -3.60 -1.62
N LEU A 146 12.38 -2.38 -2.17
CA LEU A 146 13.14 -2.01 -3.38
C LEU A 146 14.62 -1.70 -3.10
N LYS A 147 15.00 -1.52 -1.83
CA LYS A 147 16.37 -1.17 -1.41
C LYS A 147 16.90 0.11 -2.08
N LEU A 148 16.01 1.04 -2.37
CA LEU A 148 16.36 2.36 -2.91
C LEU A 148 16.68 3.34 -1.76
N ASN A 149 17.51 4.33 -2.06
CA ASN A 149 17.89 5.34 -1.08
C ASN A 149 16.72 6.26 -0.77
N THR A 150 16.35 6.33 0.49
CA THR A 150 15.36 7.27 1.04
C THR A 150 15.94 7.95 2.29
N PRO A 151 15.42 9.12 2.70
CA PRO A 151 15.82 9.74 3.97
C PRO A 151 15.61 8.78 5.14
N ASP A 152 16.60 8.69 6.03
CA ASP A 152 16.46 7.95 7.29
C ASP A 152 15.64 8.74 8.30
N GLY A 153 15.08 8.08 9.32
CA GLY A 153 14.24 8.75 10.31
C GLY A 153 13.26 7.82 11.00
N PHE A 154 12.17 8.41 11.47
CA PHE A 154 11.08 7.70 12.13
C PHE A 154 9.75 8.40 11.91
N VAL A 155 8.66 7.73 12.24
CA VAL A 155 7.28 8.21 12.12
C VAL A 155 6.64 8.21 13.49
N ILE A 156 6.04 9.34 13.87
CA ILE A 156 5.12 9.42 15.02
C ILE A 156 3.76 8.95 14.52
N THR A 157 3.22 7.88 15.12
CA THR A 157 2.11 7.11 14.55
C THR A 157 0.75 7.76 14.78
N THR A 158 -0.27 7.25 14.08
CA THR A 158 -1.67 7.61 14.31
C THR A 158 -2.13 7.30 15.73
N LYS A 159 -1.57 6.28 16.40
CA LYS A 159 -1.79 6.02 17.83
C LYS A 159 -1.34 7.19 18.70
N ALA A 160 -0.16 7.75 18.45
CA ALA A 160 0.34 8.92 19.18
C ALA A 160 -0.50 10.17 18.92
N PHE A 161 -1.11 10.29 17.73
CA PHE A 161 -2.09 11.33 17.42
C PHE A 161 -3.35 11.19 18.29
N TYR A 162 -3.94 10.00 18.38
CA TYR A 162 -5.12 9.79 19.22
C TYR A 162 -4.84 9.99 20.71
N ASP A 163 -3.71 9.47 21.21
CA ASP A 163 -3.29 9.69 22.60
C ASP A 163 -3.15 11.18 22.92
N PHE A 164 -2.62 11.96 21.96
CA PHE A 164 -2.55 13.41 22.08
C PHE A 164 -3.94 14.05 22.18
N LEU A 165 -4.89 13.64 21.32
CA LEU A 165 -6.26 14.19 21.35
C LEU A 165 -6.97 13.88 22.68
N ILE A 166 -6.84 12.64 23.18
CA ILE A 166 -7.47 12.19 24.43
C ILE A 166 -6.88 12.91 25.64
N GLU A 167 -5.55 12.95 25.77
CA GLU A 167 -4.85 13.60 26.88
C GLU A 167 -5.27 15.08 27.00
N ASN A 168 -5.46 15.74 25.86
CA ASN A 168 -5.85 17.14 25.79
C ASN A 168 -7.37 17.34 25.75
N GLN A 169 -8.19 16.30 25.86
CA GLN A 169 -9.67 16.37 25.81
C GLN A 169 -10.20 17.04 24.52
N ILE A 170 -9.51 16.85 23.40
CA ILE A 170 -9.92 17.34 22.09
C ILE A 170 -10.92 16.37 21.45
N ASP A 171 -10.75 15.08 21.68
CA ASP A 171 -11.70 14.02 21.34
C ASP A 171 -13.14 14.36 21.78
N LYS A 172 -13.33 14.73 23.04
CA LYS A 172 -14.64 15.11 23.60
C LYS A 172 -15.19 16.40 23.00
N LEU A 173 -14.31 17.34 22.66
CA LEU A 173 -14.71 18.59 22.00
C LEU A 173 -15.27 18.28 20.60
N LEU A 174 -14.61 17.39 19.86
CA LEU A 174 -15.02 16.95 18.53
C LEU A 174 -16.33 16.14 18.58
N GLU A 175 -16.48 15.23 19.55
CA GLU A 175 -17.71 14.45 19.75
C GLU A 175 -18.93 15.34 20.00
N ASN A 176 -18.80 16.34 20.88
CA ASN A 176 -19.90 17.25 21.22
C ASN A 176 -20.28 18.19 20.06
N ALA A 177 -19.35 18.45 19.14
CA ALA A 177 -19.54 19.38 18.04
C ALA A 177 -20.06 18.72 16.75
N GLN A 178 -20.34 17.40 16.74
CA GLN A 178 -20.76 16.67 15.54
C GLN A 178 -22.02 17.23 14.87
N ASP A 179 -22.97 17.73 15.65
CA ASP A 179 -24.21 18.33 15.14
C ASP A 179 -23.97 19.75 14.61
N ASP A 180 -23.09 20.53 15.25
CA ASP A 180 -22.74 21.90 14.84
C ASP A 180 -21.91 21.90 13.54
N ILE A 181 -21.05 20.90 13.34
CA ILE A 181 -20.22 20.71 12.14
C ILE A 181 -21.06 20.59 10.86
N LYS A 182 -22.30 20.09 10.95
CA LYS A 182 -23.20 19.89 9.80
C LYS A 182 -24.12 21.08 9.52
N ALA A 183 -24.25 22.02 10.47
CA ALA A 183 -25.30 23.03 10.44
C ALA A 183 -24.88 24.35 9.76
N ASP A 184 -23.66 24.85 9.99
CA ASP A 184 -23.24 26.18 9.54
C ASP A 184 -21.71 26.32 9.34
N ARG A 185 -21.31 27.08 8.33
CA ARG A 185 -19.91 27.38 8.00
C ARG A 185 -19.25 28.27 9.04
N GLU A 186 -19.99 29.22 9.64
CA GLU A 186 -19.44 30.06 10.71
C GLU A 186 -19.12 29.26 11.97
N ALA A 187 -19.97 28.30 12.32
CA ALA A 187 -19.73 27.36 13.42
C ALA A 187 -18.46 26.52 13.17
N LEU A 188 -18.29 25.98 11.96
CA LEU A 188 -17.09 25.23 11.58
C LEU A 188 -15.81 26.09 11.68
N GLN A 189 -15.87 27.36 11.26
CA GLN A 189 -14.73 28.27 11.38
C GLN A 189 -14.36 28.55 12.85
N SER A 190 -15.35 28.75 13.73
CA SER A 190 -15.12 28.93 15.16
C SER A 190 -14.48 27.69 15.77
N LEU A 191 -15.05 26.52 15.49
CA LEU A 191 -14.56 25.23 15.98
C LEU A 191 -13.14 24.93 15.49
N SER A 192 -12.85 25.16 14.21
CA SER A 192 -11.51 25.02 13.63
C SER A 192 -10.47 25.85 14.38
N ARG A 193 -10.78 27.11 14.70
CA ARG A 193 -9.87 27.97 15.48
C ARG A 193 -9.69 27.45 16.91
N GLU A 194 -10.77 27.02 17.56
CA GLU A 194 -10.72 26.48 18.92
C GLU A 194 -9.86 25.22 18.99
N VAL A 195 -10.14 24.24 18.13
CA VAL A 195 -9.41 22.97 18.06
C VAL A 195 -7.93 23.19 17.72
N THR A 196 -7.64 24.02 16.70
CA THR A 196 -6.25 24.36 16.33
C THR A 196 -5.50 25.01 17.49
N SER A 197 -6.13 25.97 18.18
CA SER A 197 -5.53 26.64 19.35
C SER A 197 -5.28 25.64 20.49
N LYS A 198 -6.24 24.74 20.75
CA LYS A 198 -6.13 23.71 21.78
C LYS A 198 -5.02 22.71 21.48
N ILE A 199 -4.84 22.33 20.21
CA ILE A 199 -3.73 21.48 19.77
C ILE A 199 -2.38 22.19 19.97
N LEU A 200 -2.25 23.43 19.51
CA LEU A 200 -0.98 24.16 19.60
C LEU A 200 -0.54 24.40 21.06
N ASN A 201 -1.51 24.66 21.95
CA ASN A 201 -1.27 24.83 23.39
C ASN A 201 -1.24 23.51 24.18
N GLY A 202 -1.61 22.40 23.54
CA GLY A 202 -1.67 21.09 24.18
C GLY A 202 -0.30 20.54 24.58
N GLU A 203 -0.33 19.63 25.56
CA GLU A 203 0.83 18.90 26.03
C GLU A 203 0.96 17.58 25.26
N VAL A 204 2.16 17.29 24.77
CA VAL A 204 2.43 15.99 24.14
C VAL A 204 2.57 14.93 25.23
N PRO A 205 1.86 13.78 25.15
CA PRO A 205 1.97 12.73 26.15
C PRO A 205 3.41 12.33 26.44
N VAL A 206 3.73 12.14 27.72
CA VAL A 206 5.11 11.87 28.19
C VAL A 206 5.70 10.62 27.52
N SER A 207 4.86 9.61 27.27
CA SER A 207 5.23 8.40 26.54
C SER A 207 5.73 8.72 25.13
N VAL A 208 4.95 9.46 24.34
CA VAL A 208 5.30 9.90 22.97
C VAL A 208 6.57 10.74 22.98
N ALA A 209 6.63 11.75 23.88
CA ALA A 209 7.80 12.63 23.98
C ALA A 209 9.09 11.86 24.30
N ARG A 210 9.01 10.83 25.15
CA ARG A 210 10.16 9.98 25.49
C ARG A 210 10.62 9.15 24.29
N GLU A 211 9.70 8.52 23.56
CA GLU A 211 10.04 7.71 22.39
C GLU A 211 10.67 8.56 21.29
N VAL A 212 10.12 9.74 21.00
CA VAL A 212 10.69 10.68 20.01
C VAL A 212 12.13 11.07 20.38
N ARG A 213 12.39 11.44 21.65
CA ARG A 213 13.74 11.79 22.11
C ARG A 213 14.71 10.61 22.03
N SER A 214 14.24 9.40 22.33
CA SER A 214 15.02 8.16 22.19
C SER A 214 15.42 7.94 20.72
N CYS A 215 14.49 8.17 19.79
CA CYS A 215 14.76 8.03 18.36
C CYS A 215 15.78 9.04 17.85
N VAL A 216 15.67 10.31 18.26
CA VAL A 216 16.68 11.33 17.94
C VAL A 216 18.05 10.94 18.50
N ALA A 217 18.13 10.47 19.74
CA ALA A 217 19.40 10.05 20.35
C ALA A 217 20.05 8.86 19.64
N ARG A 218 19.24 7.88 19.20
CA ARG A 218 19.72 6.74 18.40
C ARG A 218 20.26 7.22 17.04
N LEU A 219 19.56 8.12 16.35
CA LEU A 219 20.04 8.68 15.08
C LEU A 219 21.33 9.49 15.27
N ARG A 220 21.43 10.30 16.33
CA ARG A 220 22.67 11.03 16.68
C ARG A 220 23.86 10.08 16.81
N THR A 221 23.65 8.95 17.48
CA THR A 221 24.68 7.91 17.65
C THR A 221 25.02 7.25 16.31
N LYS A 222 24.01 6.90 15.48
CA LYS A 222 24.18 6.25 14.18
C LYS A 222 25.00 7.11 13.21
N TYR A 223 24.69 8.42 13.15
CA TYR A 223 25.32 9.36 12.22
C TYR A 223 26.49 10.15 12.81
N LYS A 224 26.80 9.97 14.10
CA LYS A 224 27.88 10.67 14.82
C LYS A 224 27.80 12.20 14.67
N LYS A 225 26.59 12.74 14.70
CA LYS A 225 26.29 14.18 14.60
C LYS A 225 25.32 14.56 15.71
N ASP A 226 25.69 15.57 16.50
CA ASP A 226 24.88 16.03 17.63
C ASP A 226 23.67 16.85 17.14
N ASP A 227 23.86 17.70 16.16
CA ASP A 227 22.79 18.53 15.59
C ASP A 227 22.23 17.90 14.32
N LEU A 228 21.21 17.08 14.52
CA LEU A 228 20.41 16.52 13.44
C LEU A 228 19.23 17.45 13.14
N LEU A 229 19.07 17.75 11.85
CA LEU A 229 17.98 18.53 11.30
C LEU A 229 17.03 17.58 10.57
N PHE A 230 15.73 17.88 10.61
CA PHE A 230 14.69 17.01 10.13
C PHE A 230 13.70 17.73 9.21
N ALA A 231 13.22 17.06 8.17
CA ALA A 231 11.95 17.37 7.54
C ALA A 231 10.81 16.71 8.35
N VAL A 232 9.84 17.51 8.76
CA VAL A 232 8.64 17.07 9.50
C VAL A 232 7.46 17.12 8.54
N ARG A 233 6.95 15.96 8.15
CA ARG A 233 5.97 15.80 7.07
C ARG A 233 4.67 15.17 7.55
N SER A 234 3.54 15.71 7.10
CA SER A 234 2.23 15.08 7.25
C SER A 234 2.16 13.79 6.43
N SER A 235 1.46 12.79 6.97
CA SER A 235 1.14 11.55 6.28
C SER A 235 -0.20 11.06 6.81
N ALA A 236 -1.29 11.60 6.27
CA ALA A 236 -2.62 11.06 6.53
C ALA A 236 -2.87 9.79 5.70
N ILE A 237 -3.83 8.96 6.11
CA ILE A 237 -4.24 7.77 5.35
C ILE A 237 -4.95 8.19 4.04
N GLU A 238 -5.53 9.38 3.99
CA GLU A 238 -6.30 9.91 2.87
C GLU A 238 -5.52 10.89 1.99
N GLU A 239 -4.30 11.28 2.37
CA GLU A 239 -3.60 12.41 1.72
C GLU A 239 -3.28 12.16 0.23
N ASP A 240 -3.15 10.88 -0.15
CA ASP A 240 -2.79 10.46 -1.50
C ASP A 240 -4.00 10.05 -2.38
N THR A 241 -5.24 10.16 -1.88
CA THR A 241 -6.42 9.73 -2.66
C THR A 241 -6.85 10.75 -3.72
N GLU A 242 -6.53 12.05 -3.60
CA GLU A 242 -6.85 13.08 -4.61
C GLU A 242 -5.89 14.30 -4.64
N HIS A 243 -5.82 14.99 -5.79
CA HIS A 243 -5.13 16.29 -5.94
C HIS A 243 -5.59 17.35 -4.95
N SER A 244 -6.84 17.24 -4.47
CA SER A 244 -7.42 18.25 -3.62
C SER A 244 -6.92 18.18 -2.17
N PHE A 245 -6.52 17.01 -1.64
CA PHE A 245 -5.85 16.89 -0.33
C PHE A 245 -4.38 17.31 -0.38
N ALA A 246 -3.74 17.16 -1.54
CA ALA A 246 -2.31 17.43 -1.72
C ALA A 246 -1.97 18.88 -1.39
N GLY A 247 -1.01 19.05 -0.46
CA GLY A 247 -0.56 20.38 -0.02
C GLY A 247 -1.56 21.12 0.87
N GLN A 248 -2.61 20.47 1.38
CA GLN A 248 -3.49 21.07 2.40
C GLN A 248 -2.88 21.02 3.80
N TYR A 249 -2.03 20.02 4.06
CA TYR A 249 -1.36 19.85 5.34
C TYR A 249 0.04 20.45 5.35
N GLU A 250 0.45 20.88 6.53
CA GLU A 250 1.72 21.57 6.69
C GLU A 250 2.88 20.58 6.73
N SER A 251 3.96 20.95 6.05
CA SER A 251 5.25 20.26 6.12
C SER A 251 6.34 21.29 6.39
N PHE A 252 7.27 20.93 7.26
CA PHE A 252 8.32 21.82 7.72
C PHE A 252 9.68 21.24 7.39
N LEU A 253 10.58 22.08 6.89
CA LEU A 253 11.92 21.65 6.48
C LEU A 253 12.97 22.16 7.45
N ASN A 254 14.00 21.34 7.62
CA ASN A 254 15.22 21.68 8.33
C ASN A 254 15.01 22.05 9.81
N ILE A 255 14.25 21.24 10.54
CA ILE A 255 13.87 21.47 11.94
C ILE A 255 14.87 20.78 12.89
N PRO A 256 15.41 21.48 13.91
CA PRO A 256 16.25 20.87 14.93
C PRO A 256 15.56 19.71 15.66
N GLY A 257 16.29 18.63 15.94
CA GLY A 257 15.78 17.48 16.67
C GLY A 257 15.16 17.81 18.04
N SER A 258 15.59 18.91 18.68
CA SER A 258 15.03 19.42 19.94
C SER A 258 13.62 20.03 19.80
N GLU A 259 13.25 20.47 18.60
CA GLU A 259 12.00 21.18 18.31
C GLU A 259 10.92 20.28 17.68
N LEU A 260 11.24 19.00 17.42
CA LEU A 260 10.33 18.06 16.73
C LEU A 260 8.94 17.98 17.37
N LEU A 261 8.84 18.01 18.70
CA LEU A 261 7.55 17.93 19.39
C LEU A 261 6.70 19.18 19.20
N GLU A 262 7.30 20.35 19.02
CA GLU A 262 6.58 21.58 18.71
C GLU A 262 6.02 21.52 17.28
N TYR A 263 6.86 21.12 16.32
CA TYR A 263 6.44 20.99 14.92
C TYR A 263 5.47 19.83 14.70
N TYR A 264 5.56 18.76 15.49
CA TYR A 264 4.53 17.72 15.55
C TYR A 264 3.14 18.30 15.85
N LYS A 265 3.02 19.18 16.85
CA LYS A 265 1.75 19.86 17.16
C LYS A 265 1.27 20.75 16.01
N LYS A 266 2.17 21.43 15.31
CA LYS A 266 1.82 22.25 14.12
C LYS A 266 1.24 21.38 13.01
N VAL A 267 1.86 20.23 12.71
CA VAL A 267 1.33 19.28 11.72
C VAL A 267 -0.04 18.74 12.13
N ILE A 268 -0.22 18.33 13.39
CA ILE A 268 -1.54 17.90 13.91
C ILE A 268 -2.57 19.02 13.75
N ALA A 269 -2.22 20.26 14.11
CA ALA A 269 -3.11 21.41 14.03
C ALA A 269 -3.54 21.68 12.57
N SER A 270 -2.65 21.47 11.60
CA SER A 270 -2.97 21.61 10.17
C SER A 270 -4.10 20.68 9.70
N THR A 271 -4.26 19.51 10.35
CA THR A 271 -5.36 18.56 10.11
C THR A 271 -6.73 19.22 10.31
N TYR A 272 -6.82 20.12 11.29
CA TYR A 272 -8.03 20.83 11.69
C TYR A 272 -8.11 22.26 11.17
N SER A 273 -7.25 22.62 10.20
CA SER A 273 -7.39 23.87 9.46
C SER A 273 -8.74 23.93 8.75
N LEU A 274 -9.32 25.12 8.63
CA LEU A 274 -10.65 25.29 8.03
C LEU A 274 -10.74 24.66 6.64
N ARG A 275 -9.71 24.87 5.80
CA ARG A 275 -9.64 24.32 4.44
C ARG A 275 -9.66 22.79 4.45
N ALA A 276 -8.84 22.17 5.30
CA ALA A 276 -8.80 20.72 5.39
C ALA A 276 -10.08 20.12 5.98
N TRP A 277 -10.72 20.81 6.91
CA TRP A 277 -11.98 20.36 7.49
C TRP A 277 -13.15 20.47 6.52
N GLU A 278 -13.29 21.60 5.82
CA GLU A 278 -14.30 21.80 4.77
C GLU A 278 -14.20 20.73 3.68
N TYR A 279 -12.96 20.44 3.25
CA TYR A 279 -12.71 19.41 2.25
C TYR A 279 -13.20 18.02 2.70
N ARG A 280 -12.83 17.62 3.94
CA ARG A 280 -13.22 16.33 4.51
C ARG A 280 -14.75 16.16 4.56
N LEU A 281 -15.46 17.22 4.95
CA LEU A 281 -16.93 17.22 4.98
C LEU A 281 -17.54 17.10 3.58
N GLN A 282 -16.99 17.79 2.58
CA GLN A 282 -17.46 17.69 1.19
C GLN A 282 -17.30 16.29 0.61
N LYS A 283 -16.25 15.58 1.00
CA LYS A 283 -15.98 14.18 0.58
C LYS A 283 -16.64 13.14 1.49
N GLY A 284 -17.42 13.57 2.48
CA GLY A 284 -18.17 12.68 3.37
C GLY A 284 -17.30 11.85 4.31
N PHE A 285 -16.09 12.32 4.65
CA PHE A 285 -15.27 11.68 5.67
C PHE A 285 -15.89 11.88 7.05
N LEU A 286 -15.90 10.82 7.85
CA LEU A 286 -16.35 10.87 9.24
C LEU A 286 -15.17 11.21 10.16
N GLU A 287 -15.43 11.88 11.29
CA GLU A 287 -14.36 12.35 12.19
C GLU A 287 -13.51 11.20 12.76
N HIS A 288 -14.08 10.03 13.00
CA HIS A 288 -13.34 8.86 13.47
C HIS A 288 -12.46 8.21 12.38
N GLU A 289 -12.66 8.55 11.10
CA GLU A 289 -11.77 8.11 10.01
C GLU A 289 -10.48 8.95 9.96
N ILE A 290 -10.43 10.06 10.71
CA ILE A 290 -9.33 11.02 10.62
C ILE A 290 -8.19 10.59 11.52
N SER A 291 -7.01 10.49 10.91
CA SER A 291 -5.76 10.25 11.61
C SER A 291 -4.61 10.93 10.90
N MET A 292 -3.63 11.39 11.68
CA MET A 292 -2.43 12.02 11.16
C MET A 292 -1.20 11.35 11.73
N ALA A 293 -0.43 10.67 10.88
CA ALA A 293 0.93 10.29 11.22
C ALA A 293 1.90 11.39 10.78
N VAL A 294 3.03 11.51 11.47
CA VAL A 294 4.02 12.56 11.21
C VAL A 294 5.39 11.93 10.98
N GLY A 295 5.89 12.06 9.76
CA GLY A 295 7.23 11.60 9.38
C GLY A 295 8.29 12.60 9.82
N CYS A 296 9.25 12.15 10.64
CA CYS A 296 10.46 12.89 11.02
C CYS A 296 11.66 12.30 10.26
N GLN A 297 11.94 12.89 9.10
CA GLN A 297 12.99 12.43 8.17
C GLN A 297 14.24 13.28 8.35
N LEU A 298 15.43 12.69 8.32
CA LEU A 298 16.68 13.45 8.31
C LEU A 298 16.71 14.36 7.08
N MET A 299 17.12 15.60 7.31
CA MET A 299 17.21 16.59 6.25
C MET A 299 18.29 16.17 5.25
N VAL A 300 17.92 16.18 3.97
CA VAL A 300 18.85 15.99 2.86
C VAL A 300 19.33 17.36 2.41
N GLU A 301 20.64 17.50 2.21
CA GLU A 301 21.27 18.68 1.62
C GLU A 301 21.60 18.38 0.14
N PRO A 302 20.69 18.68 -0.80
CA PRO A 302 20.89 18.37 -2.20
C PRO A 302 21.73 19.43 -2.91
N LYS A 303 22.52 18.98 -3.90
CA LYS A 303 23.03 19.81 -4.99
C LYS A 303 21.86 20.34 -5.82
N CYS A 304 20.97 19.44 -6.21
CA CYS A 304 19.77 19.74 -6.97
C CYS A 304 18.64 18.77 -6.61
N SER A 305 17.41 19.20 -6.84
CA SER A 305 16.23 18.39 -6.56
C SER A 305 15.09 18.77 -7.50
N GLY A 306 14.04 17.98 -7.47
CA GLY A 306 12.88 18.26 -8.29
C GLY A 306 11.85 17.16 -8.30
N VAL A 307 11.06 17.16 -9.36
CA VAL A 307 9.94 16.25 -9.57
C VAL A 307 10.13 15.53 -10.89
N LEU A 308 9.80 14.24 -10.92
CA LEU A 308 9.77 13.44 -12.13
C LEU A 308 8.38 12.83 -12.28
N TYR A 309 7.80 13.01 -13.46
CA TYR A 309 6.64 12.26 -13.91
C TYR A 309 7.09 11.15 -14.84
N THR A 310 6.73 9.91 -14.52
CA THR A 310 7.13 8.78 -15.37
C THR A 310 6.40 8.78 -16.72
N MET A 311 5.34 9.58 -16.83
CA MET A 311 4.59 9.82 -18.05
C MET A 311 4.27 11.31 -18.14
N ASP A 312 4.38 11.89 -19.34
CA ASP A 312 4.00 13.28 -19.58
C ASP A 312 2.47 13.44 -19.42
N PRO A 313 2.00 14.20 -18.40
CA PRO A 313 0.57 14.36 -18.16
C PRO A 313 -0.13 15.22 -19.24
N ILE A 314 0.62 15.99 -20.05
CA ILE A 314 0.09 16.85 -21.11
C ILE A 314 0.08 16.13 -22.46
N SER A 315 1.09 15.29 -22.71
CA SER A 315 1.28 14.61 -24.00
C SER A 315 1.59 13.13 -23.80
N ILE A 316 0.59 12.42 -23.28
CA ILE A 316 0.67 11.00 -22.94
C ILE A 316 1.04 10.14 -24.15
N GLU A 317 0.55 10.53 -25.34
CA GLU A 317 0.78 9.84 -26.62
C GLU A 317 2.26 9.76 -27.02
N LYS A 318 3.11 10.62 -26.43
CA LYS A 318 4.54 10.65 -26.75
C LYS A 318 5.34 9.57 -26.04
N ASP A 319 4.78 8.92 -25.01
CA ASP A 319 5.46 7.91 -24.20
C ASP A 319 6.83 8.41 -23.67
N LEU A 320 6.83 9.62 -23.08
CA LEU A 320 8.01 10.27 -22.51
C LEU A 320 7.86 10.48 -21.00
N MET A 321 8.99 10.46 -20.29
CA MET A 321 9.12 10.96 -18.92
C MET A 321 9.41 12.46 -18.93
N VAL A 322 8.92 13.17 -17.92
CA VAL A 322 9.19 14.60 -17.73
C VAL A 322 9.92 14.81 -16.41
N ILE A 323 11.09 15.43 -16.46
CA ILE A 323 11.89 15.77 -15.28
C ILE A 323 11.94 17.29 -15.15
N SER A 324 11.54 17.80 -13.99
CA SER A 324 11.65 19.21 -13.62
C SER A 324 12.68 19.32 -12.50
N ALA A 325 13.72 20.14 -12.67
CA ALA A 325 14.82 20.23 -11.70
C ALA A 325 15.22 21.69 -11.40
N THR A 326 15.61 21.95 -10.15
CA THR A 326 16.21 23.22 -9.71
C THR A 326 17.42 22.97 -8.79
N TRP A 327 18.21 24.01 -8.53
CA TRP A 327 19.32 23.98 -7.57
C TRP A 327 18.79 24.01 -6.13
N GLY A 328 19.47 23.33 -5.22
CA GLY A 328 19.09 23.28 -3.80
C GLY A 328 17.83 22.45 -3.54
N LEU A 329 17.04 22.86 -2.54
CA LEU A 329 15.87 22.14 -2.03
C LEU A 329 14.66 22.20 -2.96
N GLY A 330 13.86 21.13 -2.96
CA GLY A 330 12.84 20.89 -3.99
C GLY A 330 11.47 21.47 -3.67
N ALA A 331 11.24 21.97 -2.45
CA ALA A 331 9.94 22.51 -2.05
C ALA A 331 9.39 23.59 -3.01
N PRO A 332 10.21 24.54 -3.52
CA PRO A 332 9.74 25.52 -4.50
C PRO A 332 9.33 24.93 -5.86
N VAL A 333 9.84 23.74 -6.22
CA VAL A 333 9.43 23.03 -7.44
C VAL A 333 8.04 22.45 -7.25
N VAL A 334 7.79 21.85 -6.09
CA VAL A 334 6.50 21.23 -5.74
C VAL A 334 5.40 22.30 -5.60
N SER A 335 5.72 23.47 -5.04
CA SER A 335 4.79 24.61 -4.96
C SER A 335 4.60 25.37 -6.28
N GLY A 336 5.45 25.12 -7.29
CA GLY A 336 5.43 25.83 -8.58
C GLY A 336 5.98 27.26 -8.53
N GLU A 337 6.73 27.61 -7.47
CA GLU A 337 7.28 28.95 -7.23
C GLU A 337 8.68 29.15 -7.84
N ALA A 338 9.39 28.07 -8.18
CA ALA A 338 10.72 28.14 -8.78
C ALA A 338 10.73 27.90 -10.29
N ALA A 339 11.64 28.62 -10.98
CA ALA A 339 12.01 28.32 -12.35
C ALA A 339 12.77 26.97 -12.39
N THR A 340 12.33 26.06 -13.25
CA THR A 340 12.91 24.72 -13.38
C THR A 340 13.39 24.41 -14.77
N ASP A 341 14.51 23.69 -14.84
CA ASP A 341 14.92 23.03 -16.08
C ASP A 341 13.97 21.87 -16.36
N ARG A 342 13.57 21.72 -17.62
CA ARG A 342 12.67 20.65 -18.06
C ARG A 342 13.34 19.72 -19.05
N TYR A 343 13.33 18.43 -18.76
CA TYR A 343 13.91 17.38 -19.59
C TYR A 343 12.79 16.40 -20.00
N HIS A 344 12.64 16.17 -21.31
CA HIS A 344 11.79 15.10 -21.82
C HIS A 344 12.67 13.91 -22.18
N VAL A 345 12.43 12.78 -21.54
CA VAL A 345 13.33 11.63 -21.56
C VAL A 345 12.59 10.40 -22.09
N SER A 346 13.24 9.64 -22.96
CA SER A 346 12.68 8.37 -23.46
C SER A 346 12.52 7.36 -22.33
N ARG A 347 11.42 6.59 -22.36
CA ARG A 347 11.14 5.48 -21.44
C ARG A 347 11.92 4.20 -21.75
N ASP A 348 12.53 4.11 -22.94
CA ASP A 348 13.34 2.95 -23.34
C ASP A 348 14.82 3.22 -23.07
N ALA A 349 15.53 2.23 -22.52
CA ALA A 349 16.97 2.30 -22.32
C ALA A 349 17.67 2.50 -23.68
N PRO A 350 18.64 3.43 -23.82
CA PRO A 350 19.38 4.14 -22.76
C PRO A 350 18.83 5.53 -22.40
N TYR A 351 17.50 5.66 -22.23
CA TYR A 351 16.80 6.83 -21.67
C TYR A 351 17.27 8.17 -22.25
N THR A 352 17.29 8.26 -23.58
CA THR A 352 17.84 9.44 -24.26
C THR A 352 16.98 10.68 -24.01
N VAL A 353 17.61 11.82 -23.69
CA VAL A 353 16.96 13.12 -23.62
C VAL A 353 16.53 13.54 -25.04
N LYS A 354 15.23 13.71 -25.26
CA LYS A 354 14.64 14.13 -26.54
C LYS A 354 14.56 15.64 -26.66
N HIS A 355 14.25 16.31 -25.55
CA HIS A 355 14.15 17.76 -25.47
C HIS A 355 14.62 18.24 -24.11
N MET A 356 15.34 19.36 -24.08
CA MET A 356 15.85 19.99 -22.86
C MET A 356 15.60 21.49 -22.94
N SER A 357 14.97 22.04 -21.90
CA SER A 357 14.73 23.47 -21.72
C SER A 357 15.43 23.91 -20.45
N VAL A 358 16.49 24.71 -20.58
CA VAL A 358 17.23 25.27 -19.45
C VAL A 358 16.77 26.70 -19.22
N VAL A 359 16.40 27.02 -17.98
CA VAL A 359 15.91 28.36 -17.61
C VAL A 359 16.95 29.09 -16.75
N HIS A 360 16.80 30.40 -16.68
CA HIS A 360 17.56 31.24 -15.75
C HIS A 360 17.07 30.98 -14.32
N LYS A 361 17.93 30.41 -13.48
CA LYS A 361 17.65 30.07 -12.08
C LYS A 361 18.40 31.04 -11.18
N ALA A 362 17.81 32.21 -10.93
CA ALA A 362 18.45 33.29 -10.16
C ALA A 362 18.62 32.95 -8.67
N GLU A 363 17.67 32.22 -8.11
CA GLU A 363 17.59 31.93 -6.68
C GLU A 363 17.43 30.43 -6.42
N MET A 364 17.90 29.97 -5.26
CA MET A 364 17.73 28.61 -4.78
C MET A 364 17.40 28.58 -3.28
N LEU A 365 16.59 27.61 -2.87
CA LEU A 365 16.27 27.38 -1.46
C LEU A 365 17.33 26.47 -0.83
N VAL A 366 17.89 26.88 0.29
CA VAL A 366 18.91 26.12 1.04
C VAL A 366 18.51 25.95 2.50
N ALA A 367 19.02 24.88 3.12
CA ALA A 367 18.93 24.65 4.55
C ALA A 367 19.91 25.57 5.30
N LYS A 368 19.49 26.15 6.43
CA LYS A 368 20.38 26.87 7.34
C LYS A 368 21.04 25.92 8.34
N GLU A 369 22.23 26.26 8.83
CA GLU A 369 22.92 25.43 9.84
C GLU A 369 22.17 25.39 11.19
N ASP A 370 21.49 26.48 11.57
CA ASP A 370 20.76 26.64 12.83
C ASP A 370 19.27 26.23 12.77
N GLY A 371 18.80 25.80 11.60
CA GLY A 371 17.43 25.38 11.35
C GLY A 371 16.60 26.33 10.48
N GLY A 372 15.56 25.80 9.86
CA GLY A 372 14.75 26.47 8.85
C GLY A 372 15.46 26.62 7.50
N THR A 373 14.82 27.31 6.56
CA THR A 373 15.32 27.47 5.19
C THR A 373 15.51 28.95 4.85
N THR A 374 16.33 29.21 3.84
CA THR A 374 16.49 30.55 3.26
C THR A 374 16.66 30.47 1.77
N VAL A 375 16.21 31.50 1.08
CA VAL A 375 16.51 31.71 -0.33
C VAL A 375 17.85 32.40 -0.43
N VAL A 376 18.70 31.93 -1.33
CA VAL A 376 20.00 32.52 -1.66
C VAL A 376 20.14 32.67 -3.17
N GLU A 377 20.97 33.60 -3.60
CA GLU A 377 21.29 33.76 -5.02
C GLU A 377 22.13 32.57 -5.51
N VAL A 378 21.76 32.02 -6.67
CA VAL A 378 22.54 30.98 -7.34
C VAL A 378 23.79 31.63 -7.92
N PRO A 379 25.00 31.06 -7.74
CA PRO A 379 26.22 31.59 -8.35
C PRO A 379 26.07 31.78 -9.86
N GLU A 380 26.52 32.91 -10.42
CA GLU A 380 26.33 33.27 -11.85
C GLU A 380 26.73 32.12 -12.81
N GLU A 381 27.80 31.39 -12.49
CA GLU A 381 28.29 30.26 -13.28
C GLU A 381 27.29 29.07 -13.38
N ARG A 382 26.32 28.97 -12.47
CA ARG A 382 25.29 27.92 -12.39
C ARG A 382 23.93 28.37 -12.90
N GLN A 383 23.65 29.68 -12.95
CA GLN A 383 22.30 30.20 -13.23
C GLN A 383 21.75 29.77 -14.60
N HIS A 384 22.62 29.60 -15.60
CA HIS A 384 22.27 29.18 -16.97
C HIS A 384 22.71 27.76 -17.32
N LYS A 385 23.25 27.00 -16.35
CA LYS A 385 23.66 25.60 -16.57
C LYS A 385 22.49 24.65 -16.27
N PRO A 386 22.44 23.49 -16.95
CA PRO A 386 21.52 22.43 -16.58
C PRO A 386 21.82 21.90 -15.19
N CYS A 387 20.79 21.69 -14.37
CA CYS A 387 20.91 21.08 -13.04
C CYS A 387 21.49 19.67 -13.07
N LEU A 388 21.18 18.92 -14.14
CA LEU A 388 21.44 17.49 -14.25
C LEU A 388 22.40 17.15 -15.38
N THR A 389 23.26 16.17 -15.12
CA THR A 389 24.10 15.50 -16.11
C THR A 389 23.35 14.36 -16.78
N SER A 390 23.83 13.91 -17.94
CA SER A 390 23.21 12.77 -18.66
C SER A 390 23.26 11.45 -17.87
N GLU A 391 24.25 11.28 -17.01
CA GLU A 391 24.38 10.10 -16.12
C GLU A 391 23.33 10.14 -15.00
N GLU A 392 23.20 11.30 -14.33
CA GLU A 392 22.16 11.52 -13.31
C GLU A 392 20.75 11.32 -13.90
N ILE A 393 20.48 11.82 -15.11
CA ILE A 393 19.20 11.62 -15.81
C ILE A 393 18.95 10.13 -16.08
N ASN A 394 19.96 9.39 -16.55
CA ASN A 394 19.82 7.96 -16.82
C ASN A 394 19.54 7.16 -15.55
N HIS A 395 20.27 7.45 -14.46
CA HIS A 395 20.07 6.79 -13.18
C HIS A 395 18.66 7.08 -12.62
N LEU A 396 18.25 8.35 -12.64
CA LEU A 396 16.92 8.76 -12.19
C LEU A 396 15.80 8.14 -13.03
N ALA A 397 15.92 8.12 -14.36
CA ALA A 397 14.99 7.47 -15.27
C ALA A 397 14.86 5.96 -15.01
N HIS A 398 15.98 5.28 -14.76
CA HIS A 398 15.98 3.86 -14.43
C HIS A 398 15.21 3.58 -13.13
N VAL A 399 15.48 4.34 -12.07
CA VAL A 399 14.81 4.21 -10.76
C VAL A 399 13.32 4.57 -10.86
N ALA A 400 12.98 5.60 -11.63
CA ALA A 400 11.60 6.00 -11.87
C ALA A 400 10.76 4.90 -12.52
N LEU A 401 11.30 4.24 -13.55
CA LEU A 401 10.61 3.13 -14.21
C LEU A 401 10.57 1.86 -13.34
N LEU A 402 11.54 1.66 -12.46
CA LEU A 402 11.46 0.61 -11.44
C LEU A 402 10.28 0.87 -10.49
N LEU A 403 10.12 2.12 -10.02
CA LEU A 403 8.98 2.53 -9.18
C LEU A 403 7.65 2.39 -9.93
N GLU A 404 7.55 2.86 -11.18
CA GLU A 404 6.35 2.69 -12.00
C GLU A 404 5.97 1.22 -12.15
N ARG A 405 6.94 0.34 -12.42
CA ARG A 405 6.68 -1.10 -12.52
C ARG A 405 6.22 -1.68 -11.18
N TYR A 406 6.79 -1.19 -10.07
CA TYR A 406 6.44 -1.65 -8.72
C TYR A 406 4.99 -1.33 -8.37
N TYR A 407 4.61 -0.07 -8.55
CA TYR A 407 3.28 0.43 -8.25
C TYR A 407 2.27 0.18 -9.38
N ARG A 408 2.74 -0.28 -10.55
CA ARG A 408 1.96 -0.57 -11.76
C ARG A 408 1.04 0.56 -12.22
N ARG A 409 1.44 1.79 -11.93
CA ARG A 409 0.76 3.03 -12.34
C ARG A 409 1.84 4.06 -12.63
N PRO A 410 1.63 4.99 -13.58
CA PRO A 410 2.50 6.14 -13.73
C PRO A 410 2.71 6.82 -12.38
N GLN A 411 3.94 7.28 -12.10
CA GLN A 411 4.29 7.85 -10.79
C GLN A 411 4.70 9.31 -10.93
N ASP A 412 4.33 10.07 -9.90
CA ASP A 412 4.86 11.38 -9.53
C ASP A 412 5.87 11.17 -8.40
N ILE A 413 7.13 11.50 -8.69
CA ILE A 413 8.28 11.19 -7.84
C ILE A 413 9.00 12.48 -7.46
N GLU A 414 9.10 12.75 -6.16
CA GLU A 414 9.98 13.79 -5.62
C GLU A 414 11.35 13.18 -5.33
N TRP A 415 12.40 13.85 -5.80
CA TRP A 415 13.76 13.33 -5.69
C TRP A 415 14.77 14.43 -5.38
N ALA A 416 15.90 14.01 -4.82
CA ALA A 416 17.06 14.85 -4.53
C ALA A 416 18.33 14.14 -5.01
N ILE A 417 19.30 14.91 -5.47
CA ILE A 417 20.67 14.44 -5.73
C ILE A 417 21.61 15.22 -4.83
N ASP A 418 22.39 14.49 -4.03
CA ASP A 418 23.41 15.08 -3.15
C ASP A 418 24.64 15.57 -3.94
N GLU A 419 25.58 16.23 -3.26
CA GLU A 419 26.79 16.77 -3.89
C GLU A 419 27.73 15.70 -4.49
N VAL A 420 27.61 14.43 -4.08
CA VAL A 420 28.41 13.32 -4.62
C VAL A 420 27.68 12.53 -5.72
N GLY A 421 26.48 12.95 -6.12
CA GLY A 421 25.68 12.31 -7.17
C GLY A 421 24.76 11.18 -6.68
N GLY A 422 24.61 11.03 -5.36
CA GLY A 422 23.69 10.08 -4.74
C GLY A 422 22.23 10.50 -4.94
N LEU A 423 21.47 9.67 -5.67
CA LEU A 423 20.03 9.83 -5.83
C LEU A 423 19.30 9.38 -4.56
N ILE A 424 18.39 10.23 -4.08
CA ILE A 424 17.55 9.99 -2.91
C ILE A 424 16.09 10.25 -3.31
N ILE A 425 15.23 9.26 -3.10
CA ILE A 425 13.78 9.38 -3.33
C ILE A 425 13.14 9.96 -2.07
N LEU A 426 12.47 11.10 -2.22
CA LEU A 426 11.84 11.84 -1.13
C LEU A 426 10.36 11.49 -0.97
N GLN A 427 9.67 11.19 -2.06
CA GLN A 427 8.27 10.77 -2.09
C GLN A 427 7.96 10.10 -3.44
N THR A 428 7.00 9.18 -3.47
CA THR A 428 6.37 8.68 -4.70
C THR A 428 4.88 8.56 -4.48
N ARG A 429 4.10 8.84 -5.51
CA ARG A 429 2.65 8.61 -5.52
C ARG A 429 2.15 8.35 -6.94
N PRO A 430 1.00 7.71 -7.11
CA PRO A 430 0.38 7.56 -8.43
C PRO A 430 0.16 8.93 -9.09
N LEU A 431 0.63 9.08 -10.33
CA LEU A 431 0.35 10.22 -11.18
C LEU A 431 -1.07 10.08 -11.71
N LYS A 432 -1.95 11.03 -11.36
CA LYS A 432 -3.26 11.12 -11.99
C LYS A 432 -3.12 11.82 -13.34
N VAL A 433 -3.68 11.20 -14.36
CA VAL A 433 -3.59 11.66 -15.74
C VAL A 433 -5.00 12.00 -16.20
N GLN A 434 -5.31 13.30 -16.37
CA GLN A 434 -6.61 13.75 -16.85
C GLN A 434 -6.66 13.67 -18.37
N LEU A 435 -7.42 12.72 -18.89
CA LEU A 435 -7.68 12.63 -20.32
C LEU A 435 -8.90 13.48 -20.68
N GLU A 436 -8.70 14.78 -20.97
CA GLU A 436 -9.73 15.57 -21.66
C GLU A 436 -9.96 15.07 -23.11
N TYR A 437 -9.10 14.20 -23.64
CA TYR A 437 -9.08 13.73 -25.03
C TYR A 437 -9.17 12.21 -25.21
N ALA A 438 -9.59 11.43 -24.21
CA ALA A 438 -9.82 9.99 -24.38
C ALA A 438 -10.98 9.66 -25.35
N GLY A 439 -11.79 10.66 -25.71
CA GLY A 439 -12.93 10.48 -26.61
C GLY A 439 -12.58 10.11 -28.06
N GLU A 440 -11.34 10.33 -28.51
CA GLU A 440 -10.95 10.06 -29.91
C GLU A 440 -9.87 8.98 -30.09
N PHE A 441 -9.12 8.60 -29.04
CA PHE A 441 -7.94 7.73 -29.21
C PHE A 441 -8.11 6.23 -28.93
N CYS A 442 -9.27 5.74 -28.45
CA CYS A 442 -9.38 4.33 -28.06
C CYS A 442 -10.70 3.69 -28.52
N ILE A 443 -10.80 3.38 -29.81
CA ILE A 443 -11.66 2.27 -30.24
C ILE A 443 -10.82 1.00 -30.05
N LEU A 444 -10.97 0.32 -28.90
CA LEU A 444 -10.38 -1.00 -28.57
C LEU A 444 -10.33 -1.98 -29.78
N PRO A 445 -11.38 -2.06 -30.64
CA PRO A 445 -11.36 -2.85 -31.87
C PRO A 445 -10.28 -2.49 -32.91
N ASP A 446 -9.83 -1.24 -32.96
CA ASP A 446 -8.81 -0.79 -33.93
C ASP A 446 -7.38 -0.98 -33.40
N ILE A 447 -7.17 -0.84 -32.08
CA ILE A 447 -5.87 -1.11 -31.42
C ILE A 447 -5.50 -2.59 -31.50
N THR A 448 -6.48 -3.49 -31.36
CA THR A 448 -6.26 -4.95 -31.36
C THR A 448 -6.18 -5.54 -32.77
N LYS A 449 -6.50 -4.76 -33.80
CA LYS A 449 -6.63 -5.23 -35.19
C LYS A 449 -5.25 -5.49 -35.82
N GLY A 450 -4.96 -6.75 -36.13
CA GLY A 450 -3.73 -7.15 -36.82
C GLY A 450 -2.59 -7.63 -35.90
N HIS A 451 -2.77 -7.60 -34.58
CA HIS A 451 -1.84 -8.23 -33.65
C HIS A 451 -2.03 -9.74 -33.60
N ARG A 452 -0.93 -10.49 -33.54
CA ARG A 452 -0.96 -11.95 -33.48
C ARG A 452 -1.41 -12.40 -32.09
N ILE A 453 -2.56 -13.06 -32.02
CA ILE A 453 -3.04 -13.73 -30.81
C ILE A 453 -2.25 -15.03 -30.61
N LEU A 454 -1.70 -15.22 -29.41
CA LEU A 454 -1.03 -16.46 -29.00
C LEU A 454 -2.05 -17.49 -28.51
N PHE A 455 -3.00 -17.06 -27.68
CA PHE A 455 -4.20 -17.82 -27.32
C PHE A 455 -5.30 -16.90 -26.78
N GLU A 456 -6.54 -17.36 -26.86
CA GLU A 456 -7.76 -16.63 -26.46
C GLU A 456 -8.74 -17.59 -25.79
N GLY A 457 -9.42 -17.12 -24.73
CA GLY A 457 -10.45 -17.87 -24.02
C GLY A 457 -9.96 -19.16 -23.37
N LYS A 458 -8.67 -19.22 -22.98
CA LYS A 458 -8.06 -20.37 -22.32
C LYS A 458 -7.80 -20.05 -20.86
N GLY A 459 -8.28 -20.93 -19.99
CA GLY A 459 -8.13 -20.78 -18.55
C GLY A 459 -9.15 -19.84 -17.94
N ASP A 460 -9.08 -19.76 -16.62
CA ASP A 460 -9.99 -19.02 -15.77
C ASP A 460 -9.33 -17.71 -15.34
N VAL A 461 -9.99 -16.59 -15.61
CA VAL A 461 -9.53 -15.27 -15.18
C VAL A 461 -9.70 -15.17 -13.68
N VAL A 462 -8.60 -14.89 -12.99
CA VAL A 462 -8.57 -14.71 -11.54
C VAL A 462 -8.66 -13.24 -11.18
N GLN A 463 -7.82 -12.45 -11.81
CA GLN A 463 -7.70 -11.02 -11.60
C GLN A 463 -7.62 -10.38 -12.98
N ARG A 464 -8.56 -9.47 -13.24
CA ARG A 464 -8.62 -8.71 -14.49
C ARG A 464 -7.49 -7.70 -14.59
N GLY A 465 -7.36 -7.13 -15.77
CA GLY A 465 -6.41 -6.07 -16.10
C GLY A 465 -5.52 -6.43 -17.27
N ILE A 466 -4.78 -5.44 -17.74
CA ILE A 466 -3.92 -5.55 -18.91
C ILE A 466 -2.48 -5.30 -18.51
N ALA A 467 -1.56 -6.16 -18.95
CA ALA A 467 -0.15 -6.03 -18.68
C ALA A 467 0.71 -6.43 -19.88
N CYS A 468 1.75 -5.66 -20.14
CA CYS A 468 2.72 -5.89 -21.20
C CYS A 468 4.12 -6.05 -20.59
N GLY A 469 4.85 -7.07 -21.03
CA GLY A 469 6.13 -7.40 -20.41
C GLY A 469 6.85 -8.55 -21.10
N THR A 470 8.04 -8.84 -20.59
CA THR A 470 8.86 -9.95 -21.06
C THR A 470 8.58 -11.17 -20.19
N VAL A 471 8.36 -12.33 -20.82
CA VAL A 471 8.06 -13.59 -20.17
C VAL A 471 9.26 -14.10 -19.38
N PHE A 472 8.99 -14.60 -18.17
CA PHE A 472 9.91 -15.40 -17.38
C PHE A 472 9.21 -16.69 -16.95
N VAL A 473 9.66 -17.82 -17.49
CA VAL A 473 9.11 -19.15 -17.18
C VAL A 473 9.77 -19.70 -15.92
N ILE A 474 8.96 -20.09 -14.94
CA ILE A 474 9.41 -20.73 -13.69
C ILE A 474 9.20 -22.23 -13.82
N GLU A 475 10.31 -22.98 -13.87
CA GLU A 475 10.29 -24.45 -13.94
C GLU A 475 10.45 -25.10 -12.56
N ASN A 476 11.18 -24.45 -11.65
CA ASN A 476 11.46 -24.93 -10.29
C ASN A 476 11.43 -23.77 -9.28
N ASP A 477 11.36 -24.10 -7.99
CA ASP A 477 11.26 -23.11 -6.92
C ASP A 477 12.49 -22.17 -6.83
N ASP A 478 13.67 -22.62 -7.26
CA ASP A 478 14.92 -21.83 -7.22
C ASP A 478 14.94 -20.69 -8.26
N ASP A 479 14.08 -20.75 -9.26
CA ASP A 479 13.96 -19.72 -10.29
C ASP A 479 13.10 -18.53 -9.84
N ILE A 480 12.31 -18.69 -8.77
CA ILE A 480 11.43 -17.64 -8.22
C ILE A 480 12.22 -16.39 -7.83
N ASP A 481 13.38 -16.56 -7.21
CA ASP A 481 14.20 -15.43 -6.77
C ASP A 481 14.90 -14.71 -7.92
N LYS A 482 15.11 -15.41 -9.05
CA LYS A 482 15.78 -14.89 -10.26
C LYS A 482 14.83 -14.11 -11.17
N ALA A 483 13.52 -14.21 -10.95
CA ALA A 483 12.51 -13.52 -11.76
C ALA A 483 12.77 -11.99 -11.76
N PRO A 484 12.99 -11.36 -12.93
CA PRO A 484 13.21 -9.92 -13.02
C PRO A 484 11.96 -9.15 -12.58
N PHE A 485 12.18 -7.99 -11.97
CA PHE A 485 11.09 -7.07 -11.63
C PHE A 485 10.40 -6.56 -12.91
N GLY A 486 9.09 -6.67 -12.97
CA GLY A 486 8.29 -6.27 -14.13
C GLY A 486 8.22 -7.33 -15.24
N SER A 487 8.39 -8.62 -14.92
CA SER A 487 8.25 -9.72 -15.88
C SER A 487 6.85 -10.32 -15.89
N ILE A 488 6.47 -10.99 -16.98
CA ILE A 488 5.25 -11.82 -17.02
C ILE A 488 5.63 -13.23 -16.60
N ILE A 489 5.12 -13.66 -15.45
CA ILE A 489 5.48 -14.95 -14.87
C ILE A 489 4.60 -16.04 -15.49
N VAL A 490 5.26 -17.08 -16.01
CA VAL A 490 4.60 -18.24 -16.59
C VAL A 490 5.04 -19.49 -15.83
N ALA A 491 4.10 -20.28 -15.32
CA ALA A 491 4.43 -21.48 -14.54
C ALA A 491 3.46 -22.63 -14.86
N ARG A 492 3.90 -23.87 -14.63
CA ARG A 492 3.03 -25.03 -14.89
C ARG A 492 1.94 -25.21 -13.84
N HIS A 493 2.30 -25.01 -12.57
CA HIS A 493 1.43 -25.20 -11.42
C HIS A 493 1.46 -23.97 -10.54
N THR A 494 0.35 -23.70 -9.84
CA THR A 494 0.37 -22.81 -8.69
C THR A 494 1.18 -23.43 -7.56
N SER A 495 1.89 -22.61 -6.79
CA SER A 495 2.72 -23.00 -5.65
C SER A 495 2.65 -21.89 -4.60
N PRO A 496 2.55 -22.18 -3.29
CA PRO A 496 2.61 -21.17 -2.25
C PRO A 496 3.88 -20.30 -2.32
N LYS A 497 4.99 -20.84 -2.83
CA LYS A 497 6.24 -20.08 -2.98
C LYS A 497 6.18 -19.04 -4.10
N LEU A 498 5.31 -19.23 -5.10
CA LEU A 498 5.10 -18.24 -6.17
C LEU A 498 4.58 -16.91 -5.64
N THR A 499 4.01 -16.88 -4.42
CA THR A 499 3.62 -15.64 -3.74
C THR A 499 4.75 -14.60 -3.67
N LYS A 500 6.00 -15.03 -3.53
CA LYS A 500 7.18 -14.12 -3.59
C LYS A 500 7.36 -13.49 -4.96
N ALA A 501 7.00 -14.22 -6.02
CA ALA A 501 7.11 -13.79 -7.40
C ALA A 501 5.96 -12.84 -7.80
N ILE A 502 4.78 -12.96 -7.18
CA ILE A 502 3.61 -12.12 -7.44
C ILE A 502 3.94 -10.62 -7.34
N ARG A 503 4.72 -10.24 -6.32
CA ARG A 503 5.16 -8.84 -6.12
C ARG A 503 6.06 -8.31 -7.24
N LYS A 504 6.76 -9.18 -7.95
CA LYS A 504 7.67 -8.83 -9.06
C LYS A 504 7.00 -8.93 -10.43
N ALA A 505 5.85 -9.60 -10.52
CA ALA A 505 5.17 -9.90 -11.78
C ALA A 505 4.33 -8.71 -12.28
N LEU A 506 4.25 -8.52 -13.60
CA LEU A 506 3.22 -7.68 -14.24
C LEU A 506 1.95 -8.47 -14.55
N ALA A 507 2.09 -9.75 -14.88
CA ALA A 507 0.99 -10.69 -15.05
C ALA A 507 1.44 -12.11 -14.71
N ILE A 508 0.48 -12.99 -14.42
CA ILE A 508 0.73 -14.40 -14.11
C ILE A 508 -0.14 -15.30 -14.98
N LEU A 509 0.50 -16.26 -15.63
CA LEU A 509 -0.17 -17.29 -16.41
C LEU A 509 0.22 -18.67 -15.88
N THR A 510 -0.75 -19.50 -15.51
CA THR A 510 -0.49 -20.89 -15.12
C THR A 510 -1.26 -21.91 -15.93
N ASP A 511 -0.64 -23.06 -16.20
CA ASP A 511 -1.31 -24.15 -16.93
C ASP A 511 -2.30 -24.91 -16.06
N VAL A 512 -2.03 -25.01 -14.75
CA VAL A 512 -2.86 -25.70 -13.76
C VAL A 512 -3.02 -24.82 -12.53
N GLY A 513 -4.26 -24.55 -12.14
CA GLY A 513 -4.61 -23.76 -10.96
C GLY A 513 -6.12 -23.67 -10.77
N SER A 514 -6.55 -23.08 -9.65
CA SER A 514 -7.97 -22.80 -9.37
C SER A 514 -8.16 -21.29 -9.18
N PRO A 515 -9.24 -20.68 -9.71
CA PRO A 515 -9.56 -19.27 -9.50
C PRO A 515 -10.00 -18.92 -8.08
N THR A 516 -10.21 -19.92 -7.22
CA THR A 516 -10.53 -19.79 -5.80
C THR A 516 -9.40 -20.26 -4.88
N GLY A 517 -8.27 -20.70 -5.43
CA GLY A 517 -7.15 -21.19 -4.64
C GLY A 517 -6.39 -20.06 -3.93
N HIS A 518 -5.51 -20.42 -3.00
CA HIS A 518 -4.70 -19.44 -2.24
C HIS A 518 -3.98 -18.41 -3.13
N MET A 519 -3.30 -18.87 -4.20
CA MET A 519 -2.63 -17.97 -5.15
C MET A 519 -3.62 -16.96 -5.77
N ALA A 520 -4.86 -17.38 -6.00
CA ALA A 520 -5.87 -16.53 -6.60
C ALA A 520 -6.27 -15.36 -5.70
N THR A 521 -6.45 -15.62 -4.41
CA THR A 521 -6.67 -14.59 -3.37
C THR A 521 -5.51 -13.60 -3.34
N VAL A 522 -4.28 -14.10 -3.31
CA VAL A 522 -3.07 -13.26 -3.27
C VAL A 522 -2.92 -12.43 -4.54
N THR A 523 -3.19 -12.97 -5.73
CA THR A 523 -3.14 -12.19 -6.97
C THR A 523 -4.21 -11.09 -7.03
N ARG A 524 -5.40 -11.32 -6.46
CA ARG A 524 -6.44 -10.29 -6.33
C ARG A 524 -6.00 -9.17 -5.39
N GLU A 525 -5.40 -9.54 -4.25
CA GLU A 525 -4.87 -8.60 -3.27
C GLU A 525 -3.82 -7.66 -3.89
N PHE A 526 -2.84 -8.22 -4.60
CA PHE A 526 -1.82 -7.43 -5.29
C PHE A 526 -2.28 -6.87 -6.64
N ARG A 527 -3.57 -7.02 -7.00
CA ARG A 527 -4.17 -6.63 -8.30
C ARG A 527 -3.27 -6.99 -9.49
N VAL A 528 -2.75 -8.22 -9.52
CA VAL A 528 -1.90 -8.72 -10.63
C VAL A 528 -2.78 -9.39 -11.67
N PRO A 529 -2.85 -8.90 -12.93
CA PRO A 529 -3.54 -9.60 -14.01
C PRO A 529 -3.14 -11.07 -14.07
N THR A 530 -4.11 -11.97 -13.89
CA THR A 530 -3.83 -13.39 -13.68
C THR A 530 -4.86 -14.27 -14.35
N VAL A 531 -4.37 -15.23 -15.15
CA VAL A 531 -5.15 -16.30 -15.75
C VAL A 531 -4.55 -17.64 -15.36
N VAL A 532 -5.36 -18.50 -14.74
CA VAL A 532 -4.94 -19.84 -14.31
C VAL A 532 -5.61 -20.91 -15.16
N ASN A 533 -5.16 -22.16 -15.04
CA ASN A 533 -5.79 -23.29 -15.74
C ASN A 533 -5.79 -23.14 -17.29
N THR A 534 -4.81 -22.42 -17.83
CA THR A 534 -4.73 -22.15 -19.28
C THR A 534 -4.47 -23.43 -20.09
N GLY A 535 -3.77 -24.40 -19.49
CA GLY A 535 -3.32 -25.64 -20.11
C GLY A 535 -2.32 -25.48 -21.26
N VAL A 536 -1.97 -24.26 -21.70
CA VAL A 536 -1.18 -24.01 -22.92
C VAL A 536 -0.05 -23.01 -22.74
N ALA A 537 -0.04 -22.21 -21.68
CA ALA A 537 0.89 -21.11 -21.49
C ALA A 537 2.35 -21.58 -21.49
N THR A 538 2.70 -22.62 -20.71
CA THR A 538 4.11 -23.09 -20.65
C THR A 538 4.59 -23.74 -21.95
N ARG A 539 3.67 -24.17 -22.81
CA ARG A 539 3.99 -24.79 -24.10
C ARG A 539 4.21 -23.76 -25.20
N LEU A 540 3.51 -22.63 -25.14
CA LEU A 540 3.52 -21.60 -26.16
C LEU A 540 4.51 -20.46 -25.86
N LEU A 541 4.79 -20.20 -24.59
CA LEU A 541 5.59 -19.06 -24.13
C LEU A 541 6.97 -19.52 -23.64
N LYS A 542 8.00 -18.75 -23.94
CA LYS A 542 9.38 -18.98 -23.49
C LYS A 542 9.95 -17.75 -22.79
N THR A 543 10.90 -17.97 -21.88
CA THR A 543 11.62 -16.88 -21.23
C THR A 543 12.28 -15.98 -22.28
N GLY A 544 12.01 -14.67 -22.20
CA GLY A 544 12.48 -13.68 -23.16
C GLY A 544 11.45 -13.26 -24.22
N ASP A 545 10.31 -13.95 -24.33
CA ASP A 545 9.23 -13.55 -25.24
C ASP A 545 8.57 -12.26 -24.75
N ASP A 546 8.35 -11.30 -25.65
CA ASP A 546 7.56 -10.11 -25.35
C ASP A 546 6.09 -10.38 -25.66
N ILE A 547 5.21 -10.20 -24.67
CA ILE A 547 3.77 -10.44 -24.79
C ILE A 547 2.95 -9.36 -24.11
N THR A 548 1.66 -9.33 -24.44
CA THR A 548 0.63 -8.55 -23.75
C THR A 548 -0.47 -9.50 -23.29
N VAL A 549 -0.76 -9.49 -21.99
CA VAL A 549 -1.83 -10.25 -21.36
C VAL A 549 -2.99 -9.29 -21.11
N ASP A 550 -4.08 -9.50 -21.82
CA ASP A 550 -5.37 -8.87 -21.54
C ASP A 550 -6.22 -9.87 -20.76
N ALA A 551 -6.13 -9.85 -19.43
CA ALA A 551 -6.91 -10.72 -18.57
C ALA A 551 -8.39 -10.30 -18.52
N THR A 552 -8.70 -9.06 -18.90
CA THR A 552 -10.08 -8.54 -18.95
C THR A 552 -10.88 -9.21 -20.06
N GLN A 553 -10.29 -9.34 -21.26
CA GLN A 553 -10.88 -10.06 -22.40
C GLN A 553 -10.44 -11.53 -22.48
N ASN A 554 -9.50 -11.95 -21.62
CA ASN A 554 -8.88 -13.29 -21.64
C ASN A 554 -8.18 -13.60 -22.98
N ILE A 555 -7.34 -12.66 -23.43
CA ILE A 555 -6.56 -12.75 -24.68
C ILE A 555 -5.09 -12.50 -24.37
N VAL A 556 -4.21 -13.32 -24.95
CA VAL A 556 -2.76 -13.08 -24.90
C VAL A 556 -2.23 -12.82 -26.30
N TYR A 557 -1.64 -11.63 -26.48
CA TYR A 557 -1.07 -11.16 -27.74
C TYR A 557 0.46 -11.32 -27.76
N ALA A 558 1.01 -11.53 -28.95
CA ALA A 558 2.44 -11.45 -29.18
C ALA A 558 2.89 -9.97 -29.30
N GLY A 559 4.01 -9.64 -28.65
CA GLY A 559 4.54 -8.28 -28.59
C GLY A 559 3.96 -7.45 -27.44
N LYS A 560 4.55 -6.28 -27.21
CA LYS A 560 4.11 -5.28 -26.22
C LYS A 560 3.17 -4.27 -26.89
N LEU A 561 1.87 -4.36 -26.63
CA LEU A 561 0.86 -3.43 -27.09
C LEU A 561 0.73 -2.33 -26.03
N LYS A 562 1.54 -1.28 -26.17
CA LYS A 562 1.62 -0.18 -25.18
C LYS A 562 0.30 0.58 -25.08
N GLU A 563 -0.46 0.65 -26.17
CA GLU A 563 -1.74 1.34 -26.28
C GLU A 563 -2.82 0.70 -25.40
N LEU A 564 -2.86 -0.64 -25.33
CA LEU A 564 -3.78 -1.36 -24.42
C LEU A 564 -3.38 -1.19 -22.96
N CYS A 565 -2.07 -1.23 -22.66
CA CYS A 565 -1.58 -0.95 -21.32
C CYS A 565 -1.92 0.49 -20.90
N LEU A 566 -1.80 1.47 -21.80
CA LEU A 566 -2.16 2.86 -21.53
C LEU A 566 -3.66 3.03 -21.25
N TYR A 567 -4.52 2.31 -21.98
CA TYR A 567 -5.97 2.30 -21.71
C TYR A 567 -6.30 1.80 -20.29
N GLU A 568 -5.68 0.71 -19.85
CA GLU A 568 -5.89 0.17 -18.49
C GLU A 568 -5.37 1.12 -17.41
N LEU A 569 -4.19 1.72 -17.62
CA LEU A 569 -3.56 2.64 -16.66
C LEU A 569 -4.34 3.95 -16.48
N THR A 570 -5.28 4.25 -17.37
CA THR A 570 -6.02 5.52 -17.42
C THR A 570 -7.51 5.37 -17.08
N GLN A 571 -8.02 4.16 -16.85
CA GLN A 571 -9.34 4.00 -16.26
C GLN A 571 -9.32 4.52 -14.82
N GLU A 572 -10.14 5.54 -14.54
CA GLU A 572 -10.36 6.03 -13.19
C GLU A 572 -11.13 4.96 -12.39
N ASP A 573 -10.61 4.56 -11.22
CA ASP A 573 -11.39 3.83 -10.23
C ASP A 573 -12.41 4.82 -9.60
N VAL A 574 -13.53 5.07 -10.29
CA VAL A 574 -14.57 6.08 -9.95
C VAL A 574 -15.19 5.87 -8.55
N PHE A 575 -14.96 4.73 -7.90
CA PHE A 575 -15.61 4.34 -6.65
C PHE A 575 -14.74 4.44 -5.39
N GLU A 576 -13.49 4.90 -5.47
CA GLU A 576 -12.58 4.93 -4.30
C GLU A 576 -13.01 5.91 -3.18
N GLU A 577 -14.00 6.76 -3.43
CA GLU A 577 -14.39 7.87 -2.55
C GLU A 577 -15.63 7.63 -1.68
N SER A 578 -16.39 6.54 -1.87
CA SER A 578 -17.53 6.28 -0.98
C SER A 578 -17.07 5.76 0.38
N TYR A 579 -17.85 6.07 1.42
CA TYR A 579 -17.60 5.52 2.76
C TYR A 579 -17.67 3.99 2.74
N GLU A 580 -18.62 3.43 2.01
CA GLU A 580 -18.81 1.99 1.84
C GLU A 580 -17.57 1.34 1.20
N TYR A 581 -17.00 1.98 0.17
CA TYR A 581 -15.77 1.49 -0.47
C TYR A 581 -14.60 1.46 0.51
N ARG A 582 -14.38 2.56 1.23
CA ARG A 582 -13.33 2.65 2.25
C ARG A 582 -13.52 1.61 3.36
N LEU A 583 -14.76 1.43 3.83
CA LEU A 583 -15.10 0.45 4.84
C LEU A 583 -14.83 -0.98 4.37
N LEU A 584 -15.29 -1.35 3.16
CA LEU A 584 -15.03 -2.67 2.58
C LEU A 584 -13.52 -2.92 2.42
N ARG A 585 -12.76 -1.91 1.98
CA ARG A 585 -11.30 -1.99 1.87
C ARG A 585 -10.64 -2.23 3.23
N ARG A 586 -11.05 -1.54 4.30
CA ARG A 586 -10.52 -1.75 5.66
C ARG A 586 -10.84 -3.15 6.17
N ILE A 587 -12.06 -3.64 5.95
CA ILE A 587 -12.47 -4.99 6.34
C ILE A 587 -11.69 -6.06 5.57
N LEU A 588 -11.53 -5.91 4.26
CA LEU A 588 -10.77 -6.85 3.43
C LEU A 588 -9.34 -7.03 3.93
N ARG A 589 -8.68 -5.96 4.41
CA ARG A 589 -7.34 -6.05 5.04
C ARG A 589 -7.29 -6.91 6.31
N LYS A 590 -8.43 -7.09 7.01
CA LYS A 590 -8.54 -7.94 8.21
C LYS A 590 -9.00 -9.37 7.90
N VAL A 591 -9.31 -9.64 6.65
CA VAL A 591 -9.94 -10.89 6.23
C VAL A 591 -9.09 -11.64 5.21
N ALA A 592 -8.57 -10.95 4.19
CA ALA A 592 -8.02 -11.55 2.99
C ALA A 592 -6.51 -11.87 3.03
N PRO A 593 -5.63 -11.04 3.65
CA PRO A 593 -4.18 -11.33 3.64
C PRO A 593 -3.87 -12.66 4.32
N LEU A 594 -2.94 -13.45 3.75
CA LEU A 594 -2.41 -14.65 4.40
C LEU A 594 -1.00 -14.38 4.91
N ASN A 595 -0.87 -14.30 6.22
CA ASN A 595 0.35 -14.04 6.97
C ASN A 595 1.03 -15.34 7.42
N VAL A 596 0.26 -16.42 7.59
CA VAL A 596 0.74 -17.72 8.09
C VAL A 596 0.84 -18.72 6.94
N VAL A 597 1.98 -18.72 6.23
CA VAL A 597 2.17 -19.45 4.96
C VAL A 597 3.04 -20.70 5.05
N ASP A 598 4.01 -20.75 5.96
CA ASP A 598 4.96 -21.87 6.07
C ASP A 598 4.71 -22.69 7.35
N PRO A 599 4.25 -23.95 7.25
CA PRO A 599 4.04 -24.84 8.38
C PRO A 599 5.26 -25.11 9.26
N HIS A 600 6.47 -24.81 8.77
CA HIS A 600 7.71 -24.97 9.50
C HIS A 600 8.19 -23.70 10.21
N ASP A 601 7.53 -22.57 9.99
CA ASP A 601 7.84 -21.31 10.65
C ASP A 601 7.44 -21.35 12.13
N GLU A 602 8.19 -20.67 12.99
CA GLU A 602 7.85 -20.52 14.40
C GLU A 602 6.51 -19.78 14.58
N ASN A 603 6.16 -18.90 13.63
CA ASN A 603 4.91 -18.15 13.61
C ASN A 603 3.69 -18.96 13.14
N PHE A 604 3.84 -20.24 12.75
CA PHE A 604 2.72 -21.10 12.34
C PHE A 604 1.94 -21.63 13.55
N ARG A 605 1.25 -20.74 14.26
CA ARG A 605 0.51 -21.01 15.49
C ARG A 605 -0.74 -20.11 15.58
N PRO A 606 -1.76 -20.47 16.38
CA PRO A 606 -2.97 -19.65 16.54
C PRO A 606 -2.71 -18.18 16.88
N GLU A 607 -1.67 -17.89 17.67
CA GLU A 607 -1.30 -16.51 18.01
C GLU A 607 -0.81 -15.69 16.82
N GLY A 608 -0.26 -16.38 15.81
CA GLY A 608 0.23 -15.80 14.56
C GLY A 608 -0.88 -15.46 13.56
N CYS A 609 -2.12 -15.94 13.75
CA CYS A 609 -3.25 -15.62 12.87
C CYS A 609 -3.68 -14.16 13.07
N LEU A 610 -3.54 -13.33 12.03
CA LEU A 610 -3.89 -11.90 12.04
C LEU A 610 -5.16 -11.59 11.24
N THR A 611 -5.59 -12.51 10.37
CA THR A 611 -6.78 -12.38 9.52
C THR A 611 -7.64 -13.64 9.59
N TYR A 612 -8.82 -13.62 8.97
CA TYR A 612 -9.66 -14.82 8.81
C TYR A 612 -9.17 -15.82 7.76
N HIS A 613 -8.25 -15.42 6.87
CA HIS A 613 -7.64 -16.33 5.91
C HIS A 613 -6.52 -17.16 6.55
N ASP A 614 -5.84 -16.61 7.57
CA ASP A 614 -4.90 -17.34 8.45
C ASP A 614 -5.61 -18.44 9.26
#